data_AF-A0A3S2BBP5-F1
#
_entry.id   AF-A0A3S2BBP5-F1
#
_cell.length_a   1.000
_cell.length_b   1.000
_cell.length_c   1.000
_cell.angle_alpha   90.00
_cell.angle_beta   90.00
_cell.angle_gamma   90.00
#
_symmetry.space_group_name_H-M   'P 1'
#
loop_
_entity.id
_entity.type
_entity.pdbx_description
1 polymer ?
#
loop_
_entity_poly.entity_id
_entity_poly.type
_entity_poly.pdbx_seq_one_letter_code
_entity_poly.pdbx_strand_id
1 'polypeptide(L)'
;RASALVAAVGMLVAGLAPSPWLAIAAFAFCGFGIANMVPIIFSAGGNQEGMSSGTGMSVVTTIGYCGILVAPSAIGFVAEHSSFGPIFITMSGLLIIVLLMAGLAHRAEFAPAPAE
;
A
#
# COMPACT_ATOMS: atom_id res chain seq x y z
N ARG A 1 -8.63 -5.42 -4.08
CA ARG A 1 -7.96 -6.74 -4.21
C ARG A 1 -6.99 -6.78 -5.38
N ALA A 2 -7.45 -6.62 -6.63
CA ALA A 2 -6.56 -6.65 -7.81
C ALA A 2 -5.37 -5.69 -7.69
N SER A 3 -5.59 -4.44 -7.26
CA SER A 3 -4.51 -3.45 -7.09
C SER A 3 -3.46 -3.86 -6.07
N ALA A 4 -3.87 -4.50 -4.96
CA ALA A 4 -2.95 -5.02 -3.94
C ALA A 4 -2.14 -6.22 -4.47
N LEU A 5 -2.77 -7.09 -5.26
CA LEU A 5 -2.08 -8.19 -5.92
C LEU A 5 -1.03 -7.67 -6.93
N VAL A 6 -1.40 -6.71 -7.77
CA VAL A 6 -0.48 -6.07 -8.72
C VAL A 6 0.68 -5.40 -7.99
N ALA A 7 0.40 -4.69 -6.90
CA ALA A 7 1.43 -4.08 -6.07
C ALA A 7 2.38 -5.12 -5.46
N ALA A 8 1.84 -6.17 -4.85
CA ALA A 8 2.63 -7.22 -4.21
C ALA A 8 3.52 -7.97 -5.20
N VAL A 9 2.98 -8.34 -6.37
CA VAL A 9 3.73 -9.01 -7.43
C VAL A 9 4.81 -8.09 -8.00
N GLY A 10 4.48 -6.83 -8.31
CA GLY A 10 5.46 -5.86 -8.78
C GLY A 10 6.61 -5.66 -7.79
N MET A 11 6.30 -5.55 -6.50
CA MET A 11 7.31 -5.43 -5.44
C MET A 11 8.17 -6.70 -5.31
N LEU A 12 7.57 -7.89 -5.41
CA LEU A 12 8.30 -9.16 -5.35
C LEU A 12 9.27 -9.30 -6.51
N VAL A 13 8.82 -9.00 -7.73
CA VAL A 13 9.66 -9.04 -8.94
C VAL A 13 10.80 -8.03 -8.82
N ALA A 14 10.55 -6.84 -8.27
CA ALA A 14 11.61 -5.85 -8.03
C ALA A 14 12.69 -6.37 -7.05
N GLY A 15 12.28 -7.09 -6.01
CA GLY A 15 13.21 -7.69 -5.04
C GLY A 15 14.05 -8.85 -5.60
N LEU A 16 13.56 -9.52 -6.65
CA LEU A 16 14.24 -10.63 -7.33
C LEU A 16 14.87 -10.24 -8.67
N ALA A 17 14.87 -8.94 -9.01
CA ALA A 17 15.28 -8.48 -10.32
C ALA A 17 16.81 -8.66 -10.54
N PRO A 18 17.25 -9.34 -11.61
CA PRO A 18 18.66 -9.51 -11.93
C PRO A 18 19.22 -8.31 -12.72
N SER A 19 18.38 -7.39 -13.19
CA SER A 19 18.79 -6.22 -13.95
C SER A 19 18.05 -4.95 -13.50
N PRO A 20 18.69 -3.76 -13.57
CA PRO A 20 18.05 -2.49 -13.21
C PRO A 20 16.79 -2.19 -14.03
N TRP A 21 16.80 -2.53 -15.32
CA TRP A 21 15.65 -2.31 -16.20
C TRP A 21 14.42 -3.10 -15.77
N LEU A 22 14.60 -4.36 -15.33
CA LEU A 22 13.50 -5.15 -14.80
C LEU A 22 12.99 -4.57 -13.48
N ALA A 23 13.88 -4.13 -12.59
CA ALA A 23 13.50 -3.49 -11.34
C ALA A 23 12.66 -2.23 -11.57
N ILE A 24 13.07 -1.37 -12.51
CA ILE A 24 12.31 -0.16 -12.89
C ILE A 24 10.92 -0.52 -13.39
N ALA A 25 10.81 -1.48 -14.32
CA ALA A 25 9.52 -1.93 -14.82
C ALA A 25 8.64 -2.50 -13.70
N ALA A 26 9.21 -3.33 -12.82
CA ALA A 26 8.51 -3.93 -11.69
C ALA A 26 8.03 -2.87 -10.68
N PHE A 27 8.84 -1.84 -10.40
CA PHE A 27 8.41 -0.70 -9.58
C PHE A 27 7.29 0.12 -10.23
N ALA A 28 7.30 0.28 -11.56
CA ALA A 28 6.18 0.94 -12.24
C ALA A 28 4.86 0.17 -12.07
N PHE A 29 4.89 -1.17 -12.20
CA PHE A 29 3.72 -2.02 -11.90
C PHE A 29 3.31 -1.94 -10.44
N CYS A 30 4.28 -1.95 -9.52
CA CYS A 30 4.02 -1.77 -8.10
C CYS A 30 3.29 -0.45 -7.82
N GLY A 31 3.82 0.65 -8.36
CA GLY A 31 3.24 1.99 -8.26
C GLY A 31 1.83 2.07 -8.85
N PHE A 32 1.56 1.41 -9.98
CA PHE A 32 0.22 1.35 -10.57
C PHE A 32 -0.80 0.66 -9.63
N GLY A 33 -0.39 -0.41 -8.94
CA GLY A 33 -1.21 -1.02 -7.90
C GLY A 33 -1.46 -0.08 -6.73
N ILE A 34 -0.41 0.57 -6.21
CA ILE A 34 -0.48 1.49 -5.08
C ILE A 34 -1.34 2.73 -5.39
N ALA A 35 -1.26 3.28 -6.59
CA ALA A 35 -2.00 4.47 -7.01
C ALA A 35 -3.52 4.32 -6.80
N ASN A 36 -4.05 3.11 -6.96
CA ASN A 36 -5.46 2.82 -6.70
C ASN A 36 -5.75 2.52 -5.21
N MET A 37 -4.79 1.95 -4.48
CA MET A 37 -5.00 1.60 -3.06
C MET A 37 -5.10 2.83 -2.16
N VAL A 38 -4.30 3.87 -2.41
CA VAL A 38 -4.29 5.09 -1.60
C VAL A 38 -5.68 5.74 -1.49
N PRO A 39 -6.38 6.13 -2.58
CA PRO A 39 -7.70 6.74 -2.48
C PRO A 39 -8.74 5.80 -1.87
N ILE A 40 -8.65 4.48 -2.10
CA ILE A 40 -9.55 3.49 -1.51
C ILE A 40 -9.41 3.46 0.03
N ILE A 41 -8.19 3.47 0.55
CA ILE A 41 -7.95 3.45 2.01
C ILE A 41 -8.46 4.74 2.66
N PHE A 42 -8.24 5.89 2.02
CA PHE A 42 -8.78 7.15 2.48
C PHE A 42 -10.32 7.14 2.46
N SER A 43 -10.94 6.70 1.37
CA SER A 43 -12.40 6.57 1.29
C SER A 43 -12.96 5.61 2.35
N ALA A 44 -12.34 4.45 2.56
CA ALA A 44 -12.76 3.51 3.61
C ALA A 44 -12.66 4.12 5.01
N GLY A 45 -11.56 4.82 5.31
CA GLY A 45 -11.37 5.47 6.61
C GLY A 45 -12.30 6.65 6.85
N GLY A 46 -12.61 7.43 5.81
CA GLY A 46 -13.56 8.54 5.87
C GLY A 46 -15.02 8.10 6.00
N ASN A 47 -15.35 6.88 5.55
CA ASN A 47 -16.69 6.29 5.64
C ASN A 47 -16.86 5.34 6.83
N GLN A 48 -15.95 5.41 7.82
CA GLN A 48 -16.00 4.55 9.00
C GLN A 48 -17.21 4.87 9.89
N GLU A 49 -18.02 3.86 10.22
CA GLU A 49 -19.20 4.02 11.08
C GLU A 49 -18.82 4.54 12.48
N GLY A 50 -19.65 5.44 13.02
CA GLY A 50 -19.45 6.01 14.35
C GLY A 50 -18.35 7.08 14.42
N MET A 51 -17.76 7.47 13.30
CA MET A 51 -16.73 8.50 13.23
C MET A 51 -17.04 9.55 12.16
N SER A 52 -16.68 10.81 12.41
CA SER A 52 -16.79 11.85 11.37
C SER A 52 -15.78 11.58 10.25
N SER A 53 -16.13 11.93 9.02
CA SER A 53 -15.26 11.71 7.86
C SER A 53 -13.92 12.43 7.98
N GLY A 54 -13.92 13.66 8.51
CA GLY A 54 -12.70 14.42 8.78
C GLY A 54 -11.79 13.73 9.80
N THR A 55 -12.36 13.19 10.89
CA THR A 55 -11.59 12.45 11.90
C THR A 55 -11.00 11.17 11.32
N GLY A 56 -11.80 10.40 10.57
CA GLY A 56 -11.33 9.15 9.95
C GLY A 56 -10.18 9.37 8.96
N MET A 57 -10.31 10.38 8.10
CA MET A 57 -9.24 10.80 7.18
C MET A 57 -7.97 11.27 7.91
N SER A 58 -8.13 11.99 9.03
CA SER A 58 -7.00 12.44 9.86
C SER A 58 -6.25 11.27 10.48
N VAL A 59 -6.96 10.26 10.99
CA VAL A 59 -6.36 9.04 11.53
C VAL A 59 -5.57 8.29 10.45
N VAL A 60 -6.16 8.08 9.27
CA VAL A 60 -5.47 7.43 8.14
C VAL A 60 -4.20 8.19 7.75
N THR A 61 -4.28 9.52 7.66
CA THR A 61 -3.13 10.37 7.31
C THR A 61 -2.03 10.27 8.37
N THR A 62 -2.41 10.34 9.65
CA THR A 62 -1.47 10.27 10.78
C THR A 62 -0.70 8.95 10.77
N ILE A 63 -1.40 7.82 10.55
CA ILE A 63 -0.77 6.50 10.40
C ILE A 63 0.17 6.48 9.17
N GLY A 64 -0.26 7.07 8.06
CA GLY A 64 0.56 7.21 6.86
C GLY A 64 1.87 7.98 7.11
N TYR A 65 1.82 9.06 7.87
CA TYR A 65 3.01 9.83 8.27
C TYR A 65 3.97 9.03 9.13
N CYS A 66 3.48 8.20 10.05
CA CYS A 66 4.35 7.28 10.79
C CYS A 66 5.16 6.39 9.83
N GLY A 67 4.54 5.88 8.77
CA GLY A 67 5.23 5.10 7.74
C GLY A 67 6.33 5.89 7.03
N ILE A 68 6.05 7.14 6.64
CA ILE A 68 7.04 8.02 5.98
C ILE A 68 8.24 8.31 6.89
N LEU A 69 8.03 8.42 8.20
CA LEU A 69 9.10 8.67 9.18
C LEU A 69 9.93 7.41 9.47
N VAL A 70 9.27 6.25 9.60
CA VAL A 70 9.93 4.99 10.00
C VAL A 70 10.61 4.30 8.82
N ALA A 71 10.02 4.36 7.62
CA ALA A 71 10.50 3.58 6.47
C ALA A 71 11.94 3.91 6.04
N PRO A 72 12.36 5.18 5.86
CA PRO A 72 13.72 5.47 5.39
C PRO A 72 14.80 4.96 6.35
N SER A 73 14.58 5.15 7.66
CA SER A 73 15.50 4.72 8.72
C SER A 73 15.63 3.20 8.77
N ALA A 74 14.49 2.49 8.75
CA ALA A 74 14.47 1.03 8.75
C ALA A 74 15.08 0.44 7.48
N ILE A 75 14.75 1.00 6.31
CA ILE A 75 15.29 0.59 5.01
C ILE A 75 16.79 0.81 4.97
N GLY A 76 17.28 1.99 5.39
CA GLY A 76 18.70 2.32 5.40
C GLY A 76 19.50 1.40 6.32
N PHE A 77 19.02 1.16 7.54
CA PHE A 77 19.67 0.26 8.50
C PHE A 77 19.80 -1.18 7.97
N VAL A 78 18.74 -1.72 7.35
CA VAL A 78 18.77 -3.06 6.77
C VAL A 78 19.65 -3.09 5.51
N ALA A 79 19.61 -2.04 4.69
CA ALA A 79 20.41 -1.95 3.47
C ALA A 79 21.91 -1.91 3.76
N GLU A 80 22.33 -1.29 4.87
CA GLU A 80 23.73 -1.24 5.30
C GLU A 80 24.29 -2.63 5.67
N HIS A 81 23.45 -3.50 6.22
CA HIS A 81 23.84 -4.85 6.66
C HIS A 81 23.55 -5.95 5.65
N SER A 82 22.81 -5.65 4.58
CA SER A 82 22.35 -6.65 3.61
C SER A 82 22.33 -6.07 2.19
N SER A 83 21.15 -6.00 1.56
CA SER A 83 20.92 -5.42 0.24
C SER A 83 19.46 -5.01 0.10
N PHE A 84 19.12 -4.32 -0.98
CA PHE A 84 17.74 -3.90 -1.25
C PHE A 84 16.78 -5.04 -1.59
N GLY A 85 17.27 -6.17 -2.09
CA GLY A 85 16.43 -7.32 -2.49
C GLY A 85 15.54 -7.84 -1.36
N PRO A 86 16.12 -8.28 -0.21
CA PRO A 86 15.35 -8.73 0.95
C PRO A 86 14.36 -7.69 1.49
N ILE A 87 14.70 -6.40 1.41
CA ILE A 87 13.82 -5.30 1.82
C ILE A 87 12.55 -5.31 0.95
N PHE A 88 12.70 -5.33 -0.37
CA PHE A 88 11.55 -5.33 -1.29
C PHE A 88 10.73 -6.62 -1.18
N ILE A 89 11.36 -7.78 -0.99
CA ILE A 89 10.65 -9.04 -0.72
C ILE A 89 9.81 -8.93 0.56
N THR A 90 10.36 -8.36 1.62
CA THR A 90 9.64 -8.14 2.87
C THR A 90 8.47 -7.18 2.69
N MET A 91 8.66 -6.08 1.97
CA MET A 91 7.58 -5.14 1.61
C MET A 91 6.49 -5.80 0.77
N SER A 92 6.85 -6.72 -0.14
CA SER A 92 5.87 -7.53 -0.87
C SER A 92 5.04 -8.39 0.09
N GLY A 93 5.68 -9.00 1.10
CA GLY A 93 4.99 -9.72 2.17
C GLY A 93 3.96 -8.85 2.91
N LEU A 94 4.30 -7.60 3.23
CA LEU A 94 3.34 -6.66 3.83
C LEU A 94 2.18 -6.34 2.88
N LEU A 95 2.43 -6.20 1.57
CA LEU A 95 1.38 -6.00 0.57
C LEU A 95 0.47 -7.23 0.43
N ILE A 96 0.98 -8.45 0.66
CA ILE A 96 0.15 -9.65 0.74
C ILE A 96 -0.75 -9.60 1.97
N ILE A 97 -0.28 -9.11 3.13
CA ILE A 97 -1.15 -8.90 4.29
C ILE A 97 -2.26 -7.90 3.95
N VAL A 98 -1.95 -6.80 3.25
CA VAL A 98 -2.95 -5.84 2.76
C VAL A 98 -3.95 -6.51 1.80
N LEU A 99 -3.49 -7.38 0.91
CA LEU A 99 -4.35 -8.14 0.01
C LEU A 99 -5.33 -9.04 0.78
N LEU A 100 -4.86 -9.75 1.80
CA LEU A 100 -5.68 -10.61 2.66
C LEU A 100 -6.71 -9.78 3.45
N MET A 101 -6.30 -8.60 3.92
CA MET A 101 -7.14 -7.64 4.65
C MET A 101 -8.04 -6.80 3.74
N ALA A 102 -7.93 -6.90 2.41
CA ALA A 102 -8.64 -6.02 1.48
C ALA A 102 -10.18 -6.09 1.59
N GLY A 103 -10.74 -7.12 2.23
CA GLY A 103 -12.17 -7.18 2.54
C GLY A 103 -12.64 -6.11 3.54
N LEU A 104 -11.75 -5.65 4.44
CA LEU A 104 -12.08 -4.59 5.40
C LEU A 104 -12.31 -3.24 4.71
N ALA A 105 -11.81 -3.05 3.49
CA ALA A 105 -11.97 -1.83 2.72
C ALA A 105 -13.35 -1.72 2.02
N HIS A 106 -14.29 -2.63 2.27
CA HIS A 106 -15.64 -2.56 1.66
C HIS A 106 -16.39 -1.26 2.00
N ARG A 107 -16.02 -0.58 3.09
CA ARG A 107 -16.53 0.76 3.45
C ARG A 107 -16.14 1.87 2.45
N ALA A 108 -15.18 1.62 1.56
CA ALA A 108 -14.87 2.52 0.46
C ALA A 108 -15.94 2.53 -0.65
N GLU A 109 -16.82 1.51 -0.69
CA GLU A 109 -17.94 1.55 -1.63
C GLU A 109 -18.89 2.68 -1.22
N PHE A 110 -18.97 3.70 -2.07
CA PHE A 110 -20.06 4.67 -2.00
C PHE A 110 -21.37 3.90 -2.22
N ALA A 111 -22.24 3.90 -1.23
CA ALA A 111 -23.62 3.48 -1.44
C ALA A 111 -24.19 4.32 -2.60
N PRO A 112 -24.82 3.72 -3.62
CA PRO A 112 -25.50 4.48 -4.65
C PRO A 112 -26.48 5.42 -3.97
N ALA A 113 -26.44 6.72 -4.30
CA ALA A 113 -27.51 7.63 -3.90
C ALA A 113 -28.85 7.02 -4.35
N PRO A 114 -29.90 7.01 -3.51
CA PRO A 114 -31.21 6.54 -3.93
C PRO A 114 -31.58 7.27 -5.21
N ALA A 115 -31.96 6.50 -6.24
CA ALA A 115 -32.51 7.09 -7.45
C ALA A 115 -33.82 7.79 -7.06
N GLU A 116 -33.77 9.12 -6.94
CA GLU A 116 -34.95 9.99 -6.84
C GLU A 116 -35.69 10.04 -8.18
#